data_AF-A0A959R6L5-F1
#
_entry.id   AF-A0A959R6L5-F1
#
_cell.length_a   1.000
_cell.length_b   1.000
_cell.length_c   1.000
_cell.angle_alpha   90.00
_cell.angle_beta   90.00
_cell.angle_gamma   90.00
#
_symmetry.space_group_name_H-M   'P 1'
#
loop_
_entity.id
_entity.type
_entity.pdbx_description
1 polymer ?
#
loop_
_entity_poly.entity_id
_entity_poly.type
_entity_poly.pdbx_seq_one_letter_code
_entity_poly.pdbx_strand_id
1 'polypeptide(L)'
;MEKERGKKRSKRSARLSPTMQQEVAEYAINRPKEIDRDVALRFGCTPAQVRYAREKAERGEIVVSREIVSDELRVSSRMATTDRETMLTNQAHRILAQLEESPEMPVKERAWAMDKVVRIEETLQSMRLVGKTGNANAAIIFHLVRSILPNATEQEVIDLYVSAENEWSKLR
;
A
#
# COMPACT_ATOMS: atom_id res chain seq x y z
N MET A 1 -41.57 20.02 -53.07
CA MET A 1 -40.55 20.65 -52.20
C MET A 1 -39.86 19.55 -51.39
N GLU A 2 -38.91 18.86 -52.01
CA GLU A 2 -38.06 17.86 -51.33
C GLU A 2 -36.96 18.59 -50.56
N LYS A 3 -36.90 18.37 -49.24
CA LYS A 3 -35.82 18.89 -48.40
C LYS A 3 -34.63 17.95 -48.48
N GLU A 4 -33.63 18.33 -49.28
CA GLU A 4 -32.29 17.74 -49.25
C GLU A 4 -31.68 17.89 -47.84
N ARG A 5 -31.76 16.84 -47.02
CA ARG A 5 -30.97 16.73 -45.80
C ARG A 5 -29.57 16.27 -46.16
N GLY A 6 -28.75 17.22 -46.60
CA GLY A 6 -27.32 17.02 -46.76
C GLY A 6 -26.70 16.58 -45.44
N LYS A 7 -26.40 15.28 -45.32
CA LYS A 7 -25.57 14.72 -44.23
C LYS A 7 -24.19 15.36 -44.34
N LYS A 8 -23.95 16.44 -43.58
CA LYS A 8 -22.60 16.95 -43.32
C LYS A 8 -21.79 15.78 -42.74
N ARG A 9 -20.90 15.19 -43.54
CA ARG A 9 -19.92 14.21 -43.07
C ARG A 9 -19.11 14.90 -41.97
N SER A 10 -19.30 14.51 -40.71
CA SER A 10 -18.49 15.03 -39.63
C SER A 10 -17.03 14.70 -39.93
N LYS A 11 -16.14 15.69 -39.85
CA LYS A 11 -14.70 15.47 -39.95
C LYS A 11 -14.34 14.39 -38.93
N ARG A 12 -13.80 13.26 -39.39
CA ARG A 12 -13.30 12.21 -38.49
C ARG A 12 -12.24 12.84 -37.59
N SER A 13 -12.44 12.77 -36.28
CA SER A 13 -11.44 13.24 -35.31
C SER A 13 -10.13 12.49 -35.52
N ALA A 14 -9.01 13.20 -35.45
CA ALA A 14 -7.68 12.58 -35.51
C ALA A 14 -7.57 11.51 -34.42
N ARG A 15 -6.89 10.40 -34.72
CA ARG A 15 -6.65 9.34 -33.73
C ARG A 15 -5.80 9.89 -32.60
N LEU A 16 -6.11 9.52 -31.36
CA LEU A 16 -5.28 9.84 -30.21
C LEU A 16 -3.91 9.15 -30.35
N SER A 17 -2.85 9.82 -29.90
CA SER A 17 -1.53 9.20 -29.78
C SER A 17 -1.57 8.03 -28.79
N PRO A 18 -0.66 7.06 -28.88
CA PRO A 18 -0.60 5.95 -27.92
C PRO A 18 -0.47 6.42 -26.46
N THR A 19 0.32 7.46 -26.21
CA THR A 19 0.50 8.05 -24.87
C THR A 19 -0.80 8.65 -24.35
N MET A 20 -1.50 9.43 -25.18
CA MET A 20 -2.77 10.04 -24.80
C MET A 20 -3.89 9.01 -24.64
N GLN A 21 -3.86 7.90 -25.39
CA GLN A 21 -4.76 6.77 -25.15
C GLN A 21 -4.54 6.13 -23.78
N GLN A 22 -3.28 5.99 -23.35
CA GLN A 22 -2.93 5.44 -22.05
C GLN A 22 -3.41 6.35 -20.91
N GLU A 23 -3.12 7.65 -20.99
CA GLU A 23 -3.55 8.65 -19.99
C GLU A 23 -5.08 8.71 -19.85
N VAL A 24 -5.80 8.72 -20.99
CA VAL A 24 -7.26 8.71 -21.01
C VAL A 24 -7.81 7.42 -20.42
N ALA A 25 -7.23 6.26 -20.77
CA ALA A 25 -7.67 4.97 -20.26
C ALA A 25 -7.46 4.85 -18.75
N GLU A 26 -6.29 5.24 -18.24
CA GLU A 26 -5.96 5.23 -16.82
C GLU A 26 -6.91 6.12 -16.03
N TYR A 27 -7.12 7.35 -16.50
CA TYR A 27 -8.05 8.28 -15.85
C TYR A 27 -9.48 7.75 -15.83
N ALA A 28 -9.95 7.20 -16.95
CA ALA A 28 -11.29 6.68 -17.12
C ALA A 28 -11.57 5.40 -16.31
N ILE A 29 -10.54 4.59 -16.03
CA ILE A 29 -10.63 3.36 -15.23
C ILE A 29 -10.59 3.68 -13.74
N ASN A 30 -9.75 4.62 -13.31
CA ASN A 30 -9.68 5.03 -11.91
C ASN A 30 -10.91 5.87 -11.47
N ARG A 31 -11.77 6.28 -12.42
CA ARG A 31 -13.01 7.06 -12.17
C ARG A 31 -14.21 6.47 -12.91
N PRO A 32 -14.69 5.26 -12.53
CA PRO A 32 -15.76 4.57 -13.26
C PRO A 32 -17.13 5.28 -13.19
N LYS A 33 -17.30 6.23 -12.26
CA LYS A 33 -18.53 7.03 -12.11
C LYS A 33 -18.58 8.26 -13.01
N GLU A 34 -17.45 8.69 -13.58
CA GLU A 34 -17.43 9.83 -14.49
C GLU A 34 -17.91 9.41 -15.89
N ILE A 35 -18.76 10.25 -16.49
CA ILE A 35 -19.34 10.00 -17.81
C ILE A 35 -18.27 10.27 -18.88
N ASP A 36 -18.20 9.43 -19.92
CA ASP A 36 -17.20 9.56 -21.02
C ASP A 36 -17.14 10.97 -21.64
N ARG A 37 -18.26 11.72 -21.59
CA ARG A 37 -18.34 13.09 -22.08
C ARG A 37 -17.50 14.06 -21.26
N ASP A 38 -17.47 13.89 -19.95
CA ASP A 38 -16.74 14.78 -19.04
C ASP A 38 -15.24 14.47 -19.09
N VAL A 39 -14.90 13.18 -19.19
CA VAL A 39 -13.54 12.73 -19.49
C VAL A 39 -13.07 13.30 -20.84
N ALA A 40 -13.91 13.22 -21.87
CA ALA A 40 -13.58 13.75 -23.20
C ALA A 40 -13.32 15.26 -23.19
N LEU A 41 -14.11 16.03 -22.43
CA LEU A 41 -13.91 17.46 -22.21
C LEU A 41 -12.55 17.75 -21.56
N ARG A 42 -12.18 16.96 -20.54
CA ARG A 42 -10.91 17.12 -19.82
C ARG A 42 -9.69 16.87 -20.72
N PHE A 43 -9.74 15.85 -21.56
CA PHE A 43 -8.63 15.49 -22.44
C PHE A 43 -8.72 16.11 -23.84
N GLY A 44 -9.71 16.97 -24.11
CA GLY A 44 -9.90 17.58 -25.43
C GLY A 44 -10.10 16.57 -26.56
N CYS A 45 -10.72 15.42 -26.25
CA CYS A 45 -10.98 14.34 -27.20
C CYS A 45 -12.48 14.10 -27.40
N THR A 46 -12.85 13.09 -28.19
CA THR A 46 -14.25 12.72 -28.38
C THR A 46 -14.67 11.60 -27.41
N PRO A 47 -15.93 11.54 -26.97
CA PRO A 47 -16.40 10.46 -26.08
C PRO A 47 -16.18 9.05 -26.64
N ALA A 48 -16.22 8.90 -27.96
CA ALA A 48 -15.93 7.62 -28.63
C ALA A 48 -14.47 7.18 -28.44
N GLN A 49 -13.53 8.13 -28.39
CA GLN A 49 -12.11 7.84 -28.16
C GLN A 49 -11.84 7.44 -26.72
N VAL A 50 -12.55 8.05 -25.75
CA VAL A 50 -12.51 7.65 -24.34
C VAL A 50 -13.00 6.21 -24.18
N ARG A 51 -14.16 5.89 -24.76
CA ARG A 51 -14.71 4.52 -24.72
C ARG A 51 -13.76 3.50 -25.31
N TYR A 52 -13.20 3.81 -26.49
CA TYR A 52 -12.24 2.93 -27.15
C TYR A 52 -10.98 2.71 -26.31
N ALA A 53 -10.44 3.76 -25.66
CA ALA A 53 -9.29 3.65 -24.77
C ALA A 53 -9.60 2.80 -23.53
N ARG A 54 -10.79 2.97 -22.93
CA ARG A 54 -11.26 2.16 -21.80
C ARG A 54 -11.41 0.68 -22.19
N GLU A 55 -12.09 0.38 -23.30
CA GLU A 55 -12.27 -0.99 -23.79
C GLU A 55 -10.93 -1.68 -24.06
N LYS A 56 -9.95 -0.97 -24.63
CA LYS A 56 -8.60 -1.50 -24.86
C LYS A 56 -7.86 -1.83 -23.57
N ALA A 57 -7.97 -0.97 -22.56
CA ALA A 57 -7.37 -1.23 -21.27
C ALA A 57 -8.10 -2.33 -20.48
N GLU A 58 -9.41 -2.51 -20.66
CA GLU A 58 -10.15 -3.66 -20.14
C GLU A 58 -9.72 -4.99 -20.78
N ARG A 59 -9.39 -4.97 -22.07
CA ARG A 59 -8.85 -6.13 -22.82
C ARG A 59 -7.36 -6.39 -22.56
N GLY A 60 -6.68 -5.53 -21.80
CA GLY A 60 -5.24 -5.64 -21.53
C GLY A 60 -4.34 -5.20 -22.69
N GLU A 61 -4.87 -4.55 -23.72
CA GLU A 61 -4.08 -4.03 -24.86
C GLU A 61 -3.33 -2.73 -24.51
N ILE A 62 -3.70 -2.08 -23.39
CA ILE A 62 -3.03 -0.90 -22.83
C ILE A 62 -2.77 -1.17 -21.36
N VAL A 63 -1.50 -1.06 -20.94
CA VAL A 63 -1.11 -1.17 -19.54
C VAL A 63 -1.51 0.11 -18.82
N VAL A 64 -2.42 -0.02 -17.86
CA VAL A 64 -2.86 1.08 -16.99
C VAL A 64 -2.55 0.75 -15.54
N SER A 65 -2.01 1.71 -14.80
CA SER A 65 -1.96 1.66 -13.34
C SER A 65 -3.39 1.79 -12.82
N ARG A 66 -4.05 0.65 -12.60
CA ARG A 66 -5.27 0.64 -11.80
C ARG A 66 -4.84 1.01 -10.40
N GLU A 67 -5.30 2.16 -9.91
CA GLU A 67 -5.41 2.33 -8.48
C GLU A 67 -6.38 1.25 -8.03
N ILE A 68 -5.84 0.17 -7.44
CA ILE A 68 -6.63 -0.83 -6.77
C ILE A 68 -7.23 -0.09 -5.57
N VAL A 69 -8.36 0.59 -5.80
CA VAL A 69 -9.29 0.94 -4.75
C VAL A 69 -9.92 -0.38 -4.36
N SER A 70 -9.15 -1.22 -3.67
CA SER A 70 -9.70 -2.42 -3.06
C SER A 70 -10.80 -1.92 -2.15
N ASP A 71 -12.03 -2.40 -2.35
CA ASP A 71 -13.10 -2.18 -1.38
C ASP A 71 -12.73 -2.74 0.01
N GLU A 72 -11.63 -3.50 0.14
CA GLU A 72 -11.02 -3.87 1.43
C GLU A 72 -10.45 -2.65 2.19
N LEU A 73 -10.10 -1.56 1.51
CA LEU A 73 -9.76 -0.28 2.18
C LEU A 73 -10.99 0.44 2.72
N ARG A 74 -12.20 0.14 2.24
CA ARG A 74 -13.46 0.66 2.83
C ARG A 74 -13.92 -0.10 4.06
N VAL A 75 -13.42 -1.31 4.30
CA VAL A 75 -13.62 -2.01 5.57
C VAL A 75 -12.73 -1.41 6.67
N SER A 76 -11.62 -0.75 6.31
CA SER A 76 -10.69 -0.13 7.26
C SER A 76 -11.25 1.11 7.99
N SER A 77 -12.28 1.79 7.47
CA SER A 77 -12.83 2.97 8.17
C SER A 77 -13.77 2.62 9.33
N ARG A 78 -14.15 1.34 9.48
CA ARG A 78 -14.85 0.84 10.69
C ARG A 78 -13.90 0.26 11.73
N MET A 79 -12.61 0.13 11.41
CA MET A 79 -11.56 -0.32 12.33
C MET A 79 -10.75 0.85 12.91
N ALA A 80 -11.42 1.98 13.16
CA ALA A 80 -10.86 3.22 13.71
C ALA A 80 -10.28 3.11 15.14
N THR A 81 -10.02 1.90 15.63
CA THR A 81 -9.38 1.61 16.91
C THR A 81 -8.47 0.37 16.84
N THR A 82 -8.01 -0.04 15.65
CA THR A 82 -6.98 -1.10 15.62
C THR A 82 -5.65 -0.48 15.99
N ASP A 83 -5.24 -0.74 17.22
CA ASP A 83 -3.92 -0.40 17.72
C ASP A 83 -2.84 -0.82 16.71
N ARG A 84 -1.86 0.06 16.50
CA ARG A 84 -0.83 -0.08 15.46
C ARG A 84 -0.05 -1.39 15.63
N GLU A 85 0.11 -1.85 16.86
CA GLU A 85 0.71 -3.15 17.19
C GLU A 85 -0.11 -4.32 16.62
N THR A 86 -1.43 -4.26 16.79
CA THR A 86 -2.36 -5.30 16.28
C THR A 86 -2.35 -5.34 14.75
N MET A 87 -2.28 -4.19 14.09
CA MET A 87 -2.19 -4.11 12.63
C MET A 87 -0.91 -4.78 12.10
N LEU A 88 0.25 -4.45 12.70
CA LEU A 88 1.54 -5.02 12.31
C LEU A 88 1.60 -6.53 12.59
N THR A 89 1.05 -6.98 13.72
CA THR A 89 0.94 -8.41 14.06
C THR A 89 0.12 -9.17 13.00
N ASN A 90 -1.03 -8.62 12.59
CA ASN A 90 -1.86 -9.21 11.55
C ASN A 90 -1.16 -9.26 10.19
N GLN A 91 -0.32 -8.27 9.86
CA GLN A 91 0.48 -8.29 8.64
C GLN A 91 1.54 -9.39 8.66
N ALA A 92 2.26 -9.57 9.78
CA ALA A 92 3.23 -10.65 9.93
C ALA A 92 2.57 -12.03 9.76
N HIS A 93 1.43 -12.27 10.43
CA HIS A 93 0.69 -13.53 10.31
C HIS A 93 0.22 -13.82 8.88
N ARG A 94 -0.23 -12.80 8.14
CA ARG A 94 -0.63 -12.97 6.74
C ARG A 94 0.54 -13.37 5.84
N ILE A 95 1.70 -12.77 6.03
CA ILE A 95 2.90 -13.10 5.25
C ILE A 95 3.34 -14.54 5.56
N LEU A 96 3.31 -14.95 6.83
CA LEU A 96 3.62 -16.32 7.25
C LEU A 96 2.63 -17.33 6.64
N ALA A 97 1.32 -17.06 6.70
CA ALA A 97 0.31 -17.90 6.09
C ALA A 97 0.53 -18.05 4.57
N GLN A 98 0.87 -16.96 3.88
CA GLN A 98 1.18 -17.00 2.45
C GLN A 98 2.42 -17.84 2.14
N LEU A 99 3.44 -17.83 3.01
CA LEU A 99 4.65 -18.64 2.87
C LEU A 99 4.40 -20.14 3.12
N GLU A 100 3.42 -20.46 3.96
CA GLU A 100 2.97 -21.84 4.22
C GLU A 100 2.11 -22.38 3.08
N GLU A 101 1.17 -21.57 2.57
CA GLU A 101 0.26 -21.96 1.49
C GLU A 101 0.95 -22.09 0.12
N SER A 102 2.09 -21.44 -0.08
CA SER A 102 2.83 -21.42 -1.36
C SER A 102 4.22 -22.06 -1.24
N PRO A 103 4.32 -23.39 -1.09
CA PRO A 103 5.61 -24.07 -0.94
C PRO A 103 6.50 -23.96 -2.19
N GLU A 104 5.91 -23.78 -3.37
CA GLU A 104 6.61 -23.59 -4.66
C GLU A 104 7.02 -22.13 -4.94
N MET A 105 6.86 -21.22 -3.96
CA MET A 105 7.27 -19.83 -4.11
C MET A 105 8.76 -19.73 -4.47
N PRO A 106 9.13 -18.88 -5.46
CA PRO A 106 10.53 -18.66 -5.81
C PRO A 106 11.37 -18.27 -4.58
N VAL A 107 12.55 -18.87 -4.43
CA VAL A 107 13.43 -18.67 -3.25
C VAL A 107 13.69 -17.20 -2.95
N LYS A 108 13.82 -16.37 -3.98
CA LYS A 108 14.03 -14.91 -3.84
C LYS A 108 12.82 -14.21 -3.21
N GLU A 109 11.61 -14.57 -3.62
CA GLU A 109 10.37 -14.01 -3.07
C GLU A 109 10.15 -14.51 -1.65
N ARG A 110 10.45 -15.79 -1.39
CA ARG A 110 10.41 -16.38 -0.05
C ARG A 110 11.35 -15.69 0.91
N ALA A 111 12.61 -15.48 0.52
CA ALA A 111 13.60 -14.77 1.32
C ALA A 111 13.19 -13.31 1.59
N TRP A 112 12.62 -12.63 0.59
CA TRP A 112 12.10 -11.28 0.75
C TRP A 112 10.93 -11.21 1.73
N ALA A 113 9.98 -12.14 1.63
CA ALA A 113 8.85 -12.23 2.55
C ALA A 113 9.31 -12.52 3.99
N MET A 114 10.28 -13.42 4.17
CA MET A 114 10.88 -13.68 5.48
C MET A 114 11.59 -12.44 6.05
N ASP A 115 12.36 -11.70 5.25
CA ASP A 115 12.99 -10.43 5.68
C ASP A 115 11.92 -9.41 6.13
N LYS A 116 10.78 -9.37 5.44
CA LYS A 116 9.64 -8.51 5.85
C LYS A 116 9.07 -8.91 7.20
N VAL A 117 8.90 -10.21 7.47
CA VAL A 117 8.43 -10.68 8.78
C VAL A 117 9.38 -10.26 9.88
N VAL A 118 10.70 -10.49 9.71
CA VAL A 118 11.72 -10.11 10.70
C VAL A 118 11.66 -8.62 11.03
N ARG A 119 11.61 -7.75 10.02
CA ARG A 119 11.51 -6.29 10.25
C ARG A 119 10.23 -5.88 10.98
N ILE A 120 9.11 -6.55 10.70
CA ILE A 120 7.85 -6.29 11.40
C ILE A 120 7.99 -6.70 12.87
N GLU A 121 8.59 -7.85 13.16
CA GLU A 121 8.84 -8.30 14.54
C GLU A 121 9.78 -7.37 15.30
N GLU A 122 10.88 -6.91 14.68
CA GLU A 122 11.78 -5.91 15.28
C GLU A 122 11.05 -4.61 15.61
N THR A 123 10.16 -4.17 14.71
CA THR A 123 9.34 -2.97 14.92
C THR A 123 8.37 -3.16 16.08
N LEU A 124 7.71 -4.32 16.17
CA LEU A 124 6.81 -4.66 17.27
C LEU A 124 7.54 -4.68 18.61
N GLN A 125 8.72 -5.30 18.67
CA GLN A 125 9.57 -5.31 19.87
C GLN A 125 9.95 -3.89 20.29
N SER A 126 10.39 -3.06 19.34
CA SER A 126 10.69 -1.66 19.62
C SER A 126 9.49 -0.90 20.17
N MET A 127 8.28 -1.11 19.61
CA MET A 127 7.07 -0.44 20.07
C MET A 127 6.70 -0.86 21.50
N ARG A 128 6.78 -2.16 21.82
CA ARG A 128 6.53 -2.68 23.17
C ARG A 128 7.51 -2.11 24.20
N LEU A 129 8.78 -2.08 23.84
CA LEU A 129 9.84 -1.51 24.69
C LEU A 129 9.62 -0.03 24.94
N VAL A 130 9.31 0.77 23.91
CA VAL A 130 9.00 2.20 24.06
C VAL A 130 7.74 2.39 24.92
N GLY A 131 6.70 1.59 24.69
CA GLY A 131 5.47 1.65 25.47
C GLY A 131 5.67 1.35 26.96
N LYS A 132 6.55 0.40 27.30
CA LYS A 132 6.82 0.00 28.69
C LYS A 132 7.86 0.87 29.40
N THR A 133 8.83 1.44 28.67
CA THR A 133 9.91 2.26 29.25
C THR A 133 9.66 3.77 29.14
N GLY A 134 8.70 4.20 28.33
CA GLY A 134 8.40 5.62 28.07
C GLY A 134 9.51 6.37 27.31
N ASN A 135 10.58 5.69 26.89
CA ASN A 135 11.77 6.31 26.32
C ASN A 135 11.88 6.00 24.82
N ALA A 136 12.00 7.03 23.98
CA ALA A 136 12.15 6.89 22.53
C ALA A 136 13.43 6.11 22.13
N ASN A 137 14.43 6.03 23.01
CA ASN A 137 15.68 5.32 22.78
C ASN A 137 15.65 3.84 23.22
N ALA A 138 14.49 3.29 23.59
CA ALA A 138 14.39 1.93 24.12
C ALA A 138 14.94 0.84 23.17
N ALA A 139 14.81 1.04 21.85
CA ALA A 139 15.40 0.14 20.85
C ALA A 139 16.94 0.14 20.87
N ILE A 140 17.56 1.30 21.08
CA ILE A 140 19.02 1.44 21.19
C ILE A 140 19.49 0.74 22.47
N ILE A 141 18.77 0.94 23.58
CA ILE A 141 19.07 0.30 24.86
C ILE A 141 18.97 -1.22 24.73
N PHE A 142 17.91 -1.73 24.08
CA PHE A 142 17.76 -3.16 23.85
C PHE A 142 18.88 -3.74 22.98
N HIS A 143 19.25 -3.07 21.88
CA HIS A 143 20.40 -3.49 21.08
C HIS A 143 21.71 -3.47 21.87
N LEU A 144 21.92 -2.44 22.70
CA LEU A 144 23.11 -2.32 23.52
C LEU A 144 23.17 -3.46 24.55
N VAL A 145 22.06 -3.73 25.25
CA VAL A 145 21.98 -4.83 26.22
C VAL A 145 22.19 -6.16 25.53
N ARG A 146 21.59 -6.42 24.36
CA ARG A 146 21.82 -7.69 23.63
C ARG A 146 23.21 -7.82 23.03
N SER A 147 23.93 -6.72 22.79
CA SER A 147 25.35 -6.80 22.43
C SER A 147 26.23 -7.31 23.58
N ILE A 148 25.79 -7.12 24.82
CA ILE A 148 26.49 -7.54 26.04
C ILE A 148 25.95 -8.89 26.55
N LEU A 149 24.63 -9.09 26.47
CA LEU A 149 23.87 -10.26 26.89
C LEU A 149 22.97 -10.74 25.73
N PRO A 150 23.50 -11.56 24.80
CA PRO A 150 22.81 -11.94 23.55
C PRO A 150 21.45 -12.62 23.74
N ASN A 151 21.31 -13.34 24.85
CA ASN A 151 20.13 -14.12 25.19
C ASN A 151 19.14 -13.39 26.09
N ALA A 152 19.38 -12.11 26.40
CA ALA A 152 18.46 -11.33 27.22
C ALA A 152 17.07 -11.25 26.56
N THR A 153 16.06 -11.57 27.35
CA THR A 153 14.64 -11.43 27.02
C THR A 153 14.20 -9.97 27.13
N GLU A 154 13.08 -9.62 26.48
CA GLU A 154 12.51 -8.27 26.55
C GLU A 154 12.24 -7.82 28.00
N GLN A 155 11.75 -8.74 28.85
CA GLN A 155 11.47 -8.44 30.24
C GLN A 155 12.74 -8.15 31.04
N GLU A 156 13.81 -8.93 30.84
CA GLU A 156 15.09 -8.71 31.52
C GLU A 156 15.70 -7.35 31.16
N VAL A 157 15.57 -6.92 29.90
CA VAL A 157 16.05 -5.60 29.46
C VAL A 157 15.27 -4.47 30.14
N ILE A 158 13.95 -4.63 30.28
CA ILE A 158 13.10 -3.66 30.98
C ILE A 158 13.48 -3.58 32.45
N ASP A 159 13.65 -4.72 33.12
CA ASP A 159 14.01 -4.77 34.54
C ASP A 159 15.38 -4.12 34.78
N LEU A 160 16.36 -4.38 33.90
CA LEU A 160 17.67 -3.71 33.90
C LEU A 160 17.55 -2.19 33.76
N TYR A 161 16.73 -1.74 32.81
CA TYR A 161 16.52 -0.32 32.57
C TYR A 161 15.87 0.37 33.78
N VAL A 162 14.79 -0.20 34.32
CA VAL A 162 14.07 0.34 35.48
C VAL A 162 14.97 0.35 36.71
N SER A 163 15.79 -0.69 36.93
CA SER A 163 16.75 -0.71 38.03
C SER A 163 17.79 0.40 37.91
N ALA A 164 18.36 0.60 36.71
CA ALA A 164 19.36 1.64 36.46
C ALA A 164 18.77 3.05 36.61
N GLU A 165 17.55 3.28 36.13
CA GLU A 165 16.85 4.56 36.30
C GLU A 165 16.60 4.89 37.78
N ASN A 166 16.17 3.89 38.56
CA ASN A 166 15.96 4.04 40.00
C ASN A 166 17.26 4.34 40.76
N GLU A 167 18.39 3.71 40.39
CA GLU A 167 19.69 4.02 40.97
C GLU A 167 20.17 5.42 40.59
N TRP A 168 20.04 5.80 39.32
CA TRP A 168 20.40 7.12 38.84
C TRP A 168 19.59 8.23 39.52
N SER A 169 18.29 8.01 39.72
CA SER A 169 17.40 8.94 40.43
C SER A 169 17.84 9.16 41.88
N LYS A 170 18.37 8.14 42.57
CA LYS A 170 18.91 8.28 43.93
C LYS A 170 20.23 9.05 44.01
N LEU A 171 20.98 9.12 42.91
CA LEU A 171 22.26 9.84 42.82
C LEU A 171 22.06 11.32 42.50
N ARG A 172 20.83 11.76 42.25
CA ARG A 172 20.47 13.11 41.83
C ARG A 172 19.71 13.85 42.92
#